data_AF-A2E451-F1
#
_entry.id   AF-A2E451-F1
#
_cell.length_a   1.000
_cell.length_b   1.000
_cell.length_c   1.000
_cell.angle_alpha   90.00
_cell.angle_beta   90.00
_cell.angle_gamma   90.00
#
_symmetry.space_group_name_H-M   'P 1'
#
loop_
_entity.id
_entity.type
_entity.pdbx_description
1 polymer ?
#
loop_
_entity_poly.entity_id
_entity_poly.type
_entity_poly.pdbx_seq_one_letter_code
_entity_poly.pdbx_strand_id
1 'polypeptide(L)' 'MTVVFNPEMKSLLQKQVRITINQKREAIGTLVGIDQFMNLSLRRVQIKAPFDPKPVVVDSCVIRGASVLSLEAINT' A
#
# COMPACT_ATOMS: atom_id res chain seq x y z
N MET A 1 -7.09 15.54 20.56
CA MET A 1 -6.34 15.81 19.32
C MET A 1 -7.07 15.06 18.21
N THR A 2 -7.99 15.74 17.53
CA THR A 2 -8.79 15.13 16.46
C THR A 2 -7.86 14.92 15.27
N VAL A 3 -7.47 13.67 15.01
CA VAL A 3 -6.68 13.33 13.83
C VAL A 3 -7.61 13.54 12.63
N VAL A 4 -7.45 14.67 11.94
CA VAL A 4 -8.19 14.95 10.72
C VAL A 4 -7.67 13.99 9.66
N PHE A 5 -8.44 12.93 9.42
CA PHE A 5 -8.19 11.99 8.33
C PHE A 5 -8.23 12.76 7.02
N ASN A 6 -7.09 12.94 6.34
CA ASN A 6 -7.04 13.70 5.10
C ASN A 6 -7.99 13.07 4.06
N PRO A 7 -9.05 13.77 3.59
CA PRO A 7 -10.03 13.23 2.64
C PRO A 7 -9.38 12.74 1.33
N GLU A 8 -8.26 13.34 0.94
CA GLU A 8 -7.53 13.02 -0.28
C GLU A 8 -7.08 11.56 -0.32
N MET A 9 -6.76 10.97 0.82
CA MET A 9 -6.34 9.58 0.91
C MET A 9 -7.48 8.59 0.70
N LYS A 10 -8.71 8.95 1.10
CA LYS A 10 -9.89 8.11 0.84
C LYS A 10 -10.18 8.01 -0.65
N SER A 11 -9.76 9.00 -1.46
CA SER A 11 -9.90 8.96 -2.92
C SER A 11 -9.09 7.85 -3.61
N LEU A 12 -8.14 7.25 -2.87
CA LEU A 12 -7.27 6.17 -3.34
C LEU A 12 -7.86 4.79 -3.02
N LEU A 13 -8.94 4.72 -2.24
CA LEU A 13 -9.65 3.46 -1.98
C LEU A 13 -10.20 2.87 -3.29
N GLN A 14 -10.20 1.54 -3.36
CA GLN A 14 -10.58 0.73 -4.52
C GLN A 14 -9.71 0.93 -5.77
N LYS A 15 -8.66 1.76 -5.70
CA LYS A 15 -7.70 1.93 -6.80
C LYS A 15 -6.52 0.97 -6.66
N GLN A 16 -5.89 0.67 -7.80
CA GLN A 16 -4.62 -0.02 -7.81
C GLN A 16 -3.51 0.97 -7.44
N VAL A 17 -2.75 0.63 -6.40
CA VAL A 17 -1.69 1.48 -5.88
C VAL A 17 -0.36 0.75 -5.91
N ARG A 18 0.70 1.52 -6.12
CA ARG A 18 2.10 1.14 -5.93
C ARG A 18 2.57 1.71 -4.61
N ILE A 19 3.09 0.85 -3.75
CA ILE A 19 3.57 1.23 -2.42
C ILE A 19 5.03 0.85 -2.31
N THR A 20 5.87 1.85 -2.11
CA THR A 20 7.28 1.63 -1.80
C THR A 20 7.41 1.49 -0.29
N ILE A 21 8.03 0.41 0.16
CA ILE A 21 8.32 0.17 1.58
C ILE A 21 9.83 0.12 1.80
N ASN A 22 10.21 0.16 3.08
CA ASN A 22 11.60 0.04 3.50
C ASN A 22 12.34 -1.14 2.82
N GLN A 23 13.66 -0.99 2.68
CA GLN A 23 14.55 -1.96 2.02
C GLN A 23 14.30 -2.14 0.52
N LYS A 24 13.85 -1.08 -0.18
CA LYS A 24 13.62 -1.08 -1.63
C LYS A 24 12.65 -2.17 -2.09
N ARG A 25 11.68 -2.54 -1.24
CA ARG A 25 10.62 -3.47 -1.63
C ARG A 25 9.42 -2.67 -2.12
N GLU A 26 8.64 -3.29 -2.97
CA GLU A 26 7.51 -2.68 -3.62
C GLU A 26 6.32 -3.60 -3.54
N ALA A 27 5.16 -3.05 -3.17
CA ALA A 27 3.89 -3.76 -3.17
C ALA A 27 2.93 -3.08 -4.14
N ILE A 28 2.38 -3.86 -5.08
CA ILE A 28 1.34 -3.40 -5.99
C ILE A 28 0.07 -4.16 -5.66
N GLY A 29 -1.04 -3.46 -5.44
CA GLY A 29 -2.30 -4.11 -5.11
C GLY A 29 -3.48 -3.12 -5.10
N THR A 30 -4.67 -3.64 -4.84
CA THR A 30 -5.87 -2.80 -4.69
C THR A 30 -6.01 -2.34 -3.25
N LEU A 31 -6.05 -1.03 -3.03
CA LEU A 31 -6.22 -0.44 -1.70
C LEU A 31 -7.66 -0.58 -1.22
N VAL A 32 -7.87 -1.30 -0.12
CA VAL A 32 -9.21 -1.55 0.43
C VAL A 32 -9.46 -0.84 1.76
N GLY A 33 -8.42 -0.40 2.44
CA GLY A 33 -8.55 0.30 3.72
C GLY A 33 -7.30 1.08 4.08
N ILE A 34 -7.53 2.20 4.76
CA ILE A 34 -6.49 3.04 5.36
C ILE A 34 -6.96 3.39 6.77
N ASP A 35 -6.06 3.36 7.75
CA ASP A 35 -6.32 3.84 9.10
C ASP A 35 -5.55 5.12 9.44
N GLN A 36 -5.78 5.66 10.64
CA GLN A 36 -5.19 6.94 11.08
C GLN A 36 -3.67 6.87 11.27
N PHE A 37 -3.10 5.66 11.31
CA PHE A 37 -1.67 5.42 11.43
C PHE A 37 -1.02 5.11 10.09
N MET A 38 -1.74 5.33 8.98
CA MET A 38 -1.32 5.01 7.62
C MET A 38 -1.10 3.51 7.39
N ASN A 39 -1.71 2.63 8.20
CA ASN A 39 -1.71 1.22 7.87
C ASN A 39 -2.62 1.00 6.66
N LEU A 40 -2.12 0.23 5.69
CA LEU A 40 -2.75 0.03 4.40
C LEU A 40 -3.20 -1.41 4.29
N SER A 41 -4.49 -1.61 4.03
CA SER A 41 -5.04 -2.92 3.71
C SER A 41 -5.12 -3.06 2.19
N LEU A 42 -4.52 -4.11 1.65
CA LEU A 42 -4.43 -4.36 0.22
C LEU A 42 -5.05 -5.72 -0.14
N ARG A 43 -5.59 -5.82 -1.35
CA ARG A 43 -6.01 -7.08 -1.98
C ARG A 43 -5.30 -7.31 -3.31
N ARG A 44 -5.18 -8.59 -3.71
CA ARG A 44 -4.52 -9.05 -4.95
C ARG A 44 -3.15 -8.42 -5.11
N VAL A 45 -2.29 -8.66 -4.12
CA VAL A 45 -1.05 -7.94 -3.93
C VAL A 45 0.11 -8.71 -4.54
N GLN A 46 0.94 -8.00 -5.29
CA GLN A 46 2.21 -8.47 -5.80
C GLN A 46 3.33 -7.72 -5.08
N ILE A 47 4.21 -8.47 -4.42
CA ILE A 47 5.33 -7.93 -3.64
C ILE A 47 6.62 -8.26 -4.39
N LYS A 48 7.39 -7.22 -4.73
CA LYS A 48 8.71 -7.33 -5.33
C LYS A 48 9.76 -6.95 -4.29
N ALA A 49 10.58 -7.90 -3.91
CA ALA A 49 11.79 -7.65 -3.13
C ALA A 49 13.01 -7.60 -4.05
N PRO A 50 14.08 -6.85 -3.70
CA PRO A 50 15.25 -6.70 -4.56
C PRO A 50 16.02 -8.00 -4.81
N PHE A 51 15.92 -8.99 -3.91
CA PHE A 51 16.66 -10.25 -4.00
C PHE A 51 15.80 -11.44 -4.43
N ASP A 52 14.48 -11.24 -4.59
CA ASP A 52 13.59 -12.33 -4.96
C ASP A 52 13.58 -12.51 -6.49
N PRO A 53 13.78 -13.74 -7.00
CA PRO A 53 13.82 -14.00 -8.44
C PRO A 53 12.44 -13.81 -9.10
N LYS A 54 11.36 -13.91 -8.33
CA LYS A 54 9.99 -13.69 -8.79
C LYS A 54 9.20 -12.92 -7.73
N PRO A 55 8.25 -12.07 -8.16
CA PRO A 55 7.36 -11.39 -7.22
C PRO A 55 6.48 -12.39 -6.46
N VAL A 56 6.30 -12.16 -5.16
CA VAL A 56 5.41 -12.94 -4.31
C VAL A 56 4.00 -12.40 -4.47
N VAL A 57 3.04 -13.28 -4.75
CA VAL A 57 1.63 -12.90 -4.90
C VAL A 57 0.86 -13.37 -3.67
N VAL A 58 0.09 -12.47 -3.08
CA VAL A 58 -0.78 -12.74 -1.92
C VAL A 58 -2.17 -12.15 -2.13
N ASP A 59 -3.20 -12.86 -1.70
CA ASP A 59 -4.58 -12.41 -1.88
C ASP A 59 -4.91 -11.16 -1.06
N SER A 60 -4.37 -11.06 0.15
CA SER A 60 -4.55 -9.91 1.03
C SER A 60 -3.36 -9.71 1.93
N CYS A 61 -2.98 -8.46 2.20
CA CYS A 61 -2.00 -8.13 3.22
C CYS A 61 -2.31 -6.79 3.88
N VAL A 62 -1.71 -6.58 5.04
CA VAL A 62 -1.71 -5.28 5.73
C VAL A 62 -0.26 -4.79 5.79
N ILE A 63 -0.03 -3.59 5.28
CA ILE A 63 1.26 -2.91 5.37
C ILE A 63 1.16 -1.90 6.50
N ARG A 64 2.11 -1.99 7.44
CA ARG A 64 2.20 -1.05 8.55
C ARG A 64 2.66 0.33 8.06
N GLY A 65 1.97 1.40 8.44
CA GLY A 65 2.24 2.76 7.96
C GLY A 65 3.66 3.24 8.24
N ALA A 66 4.26 2.82 9.36
CA ALA A 66 5.66 3.12 9.69
C ALA A 66 6.69 2.56 8.70
N SER A 67 6.30 1.63 7.83
CA SER A 67 7.18 1.05 6.79
C SER A 67 6.93 1.64 5.40
N VAL A 68 5.91 2.47 5.23
CA VAL A 68 5.53 3.07 3.95
C VAL A 68 6.41 4.29 3.68
N LEU A 69 7.06 4.30 2.52
CA LEU A 69 7.87 5.42 2.03
C LEU A 69 7.11 6.26 1.01
N SER A 70 6.38 5.61 0.09
CA SER A 70 5.53 6.29 -0.90
C SER A 70 4.30 5.47 -1.24
N LEU A 71 3.24 6.16 -1.68
CA LEU A 71 2.01 5.57 -2.18
C LEU A 71 1.57 6.34 -3.43
N GLU A 72 1.44 5.62 -4.54
CA GLU A 72 1.12 6.17 -5.86
C GLU A 72 -0.04 5.38 -6.48
N ALA A 73 -1.00 6.05 -7.13
CA ALA A 73 -2.05 5.39 -7.90
C ALA A 73 -1.51 5.04 -9.30
N ILE A 74 -1.72 3.80 -9.75
CA ILE A 74 -1.18 3.31 -11.03
C ILE A 74 -2.18 3.52 -12.18
N ASN A 75 -3.48 3.47 -11.88
CA ASN A 75 -4.56 3.72 -12.84
C ASN A 75 -5.39 4.90 -12.34
N THR A 76 -5.39 6.00 -13.09
CA THR A 76 -6.24 7.18 -12.84
C THR A 76 -7.34 7.24 -13.88
#